data_AF-A0A844CQR9-F1
#
_entry.id   AF-A0A844CQR9-F1
#
_cell.length_a   1.000
_cell.length_b   1.000
_cell.length_c   1.000
_cell.angle_alpha   90.00
_cell.angle_beta   90.00
_cell.angle_gamma   90.00
#
_symmetry.space_group_name_H-M   'P 1'
#
loop_
_entity.id
_entity.type
_entity.pdbx_description
1 polymer ?
#
loop_
_entity_poly.entity_id
_entity_poly.type
_entity_poly.pdbx_seq_one_letter_code
_entity_poly.pdbx_strand_id
1 'polypeptide(L)' 'MSELTQYIQCDVELNVSGPSQKTVAGWTANALRKIADQLEQGGFEDGHHDVGDNTGRPIGSVYFDFSEGYHVEE' A
#
# COMPACT_ATOMS: atom_id res chain seq x y z
N MET A 1 32.20 3.61 2.35
CA MET A 1 31.86 3.56 0.91
C MET A 1 30.39 3.93 0.82
N SER A 2 29.97 4.78 -0.11
CA SER A 2 28.55 5.12 -0.25
C SER A 2 27.84 4.06 -1.07
N GLU A 3 26.86 3.37 -0.49
CA GLU A 3 26.05 2.36 -1.18
C GLU A 3 24.74 2.97 -1.66
N LEU A 4 24.40 2.74 -2.94
CA LEU A 4 23.11 3.13 -3.50
C LEU A 4 22.01 2.34 -2.78
N THR A 5 21.18 3.04 -2.04
CA THR A 5 20.12 2.47 -1.21
C THR A 5 18.77 2.86 -1.79
N GLN A 6 17.87 1.89 -1.87
CA GLN A 6 16.48 2.08 -2.31
C GLN A 6 15.61 2.38 -1.10
N TYR A 7 14.72 3.37 -1.23
CA TYR A 7 13.77 3.77 -0.21
C TYR A 7 12.35 3.70 -0.78
N ILE A 8 11.40 3.42 0.11
CA ILE A 8 9.98 3.48 -0.20
C ILE A 8 9.25 4.18 0.94
N GLN A 9 8.50 5.24 0.62
CA GLN A 9 7.45 5.75 1.48
C GLN A 9 6.11 5.16 1.02
N CYS A 10 5.29 4.74 1.97
CA CYS A 10 4.00 4.11 1.72
C CYS A 10 2.96 4.65 2.71
N ASP A 11 1.90 5.23 2.19
CA ASP A 11 0.78 5.76 2.98
C ASP A 11 -0.53 5.10 2.51
N VAL A 12 -1.23 4.46 3.44
CA VAL A 12 -2.49 3.74 3.15
C VAL A 12 -3.65 4.43 3.86
N GLU A 13 -4.66 4.82 3.10
CA GLU A 13 -5.90 5.40 3.62
C GLU A 13 -7.12 4.60 3.13
N LEU A 14 -7.82 3.94 4.06
CA LEU A 14 -8.98 3.10 3.77
C LEU A 14 -10.19 3.52 4.60
N ASN A 15 -11.34 3.63 3.95
CA ASN A 15 -12.63 3.87 4.58
C ASN A 15 -13.59 2.72 4.28
N VAL A 16 -13.60 1.72 5.17
CA VAL A 16 -14.36 0.48 5.00
C VAL A 16 -15.59 0.50 5.90
N SER A 17 -16.77 0.26 5.31
CA SER A 17 -18.04 0.17 6.02
C SER A 17 -18.65 -1.22 5.86
N GLY A 18 -19.38 -1.70 6.86
CA GLY A 18 -19.94 -3.05 6.85
C GLY A 18 -20.88 -3.33 8.04
N PRO A 19 -21.56 -4.50 8.04
CA PRO A 19 -22.64 -4.81 8.99
C PRO A 19 -22.16 -5.12 10.41
N SER A 20 -20.86 -5.37 10.60
CA SER A 20 -20.27 -5.61 11.93
C SER A 20 -18.80 -5.21 11.95
N GLN A 21 -18.29 -4.92 13.15
CA GLN A 21 -16.87 -4.62 13.35
C GLN A 21 -15.96 -5.75 12.84
N LYS A 22 -16.34 -7.02 13.09
CA LYS A 22 -15.59 -8.19 12.62
C LYS A 22 -15.51 -8.24 11.10
N THR A 23 -16.63 -7.92 10.43
CA THR A 23 -16.69 -7.88 8.96
C THR A 23 -15.80 -6.78 8.42
N VAL A 24 -15.90 -5.55 8.96
CA VAL A 24 -15.07 -4.41 8.53
C VAL A 24 -13.58 -4.72 8.70
N ALA A 25 -13.17 -5.21 9.88
CA ALA A 25 -11.77 -5.57 10.13
C ALA A 25 -11.26 -6.66 9.16
N GLY A 26 -12.09 -7.66 8.86
CA GLY A 26 -11.75 -8.71 7.90
C GLY A 26 -11.58 -8.18 6.47
N TRP A 27 -12.45 -7.26 6.04
CA TRP A 27 -12.37 -6.62 4.73
C TRP A 27 -11.15 -5.70 4.60
N THR A 28 -10.90 -4.87 5.62
CA THR A 28 -9.68 -4.03 5.67
C THR A 28 -8.42 -4.89 5.61
N ALA A 29 -8.34 -5.97 6.40
CA ALA A 29 -7.19 -6.87 6.37
C ALA A 29 -7.01 -7.57 5.01
N ASN A 30 -8.10 -7.87 4.30
CA ASN A 30 -8.01 -8.44 2.95
C ASN A 30 -7.47 -7.39 1.96
N ALA A 31 -7.99 -6.16 1.99
CA ALA A 31 -7.50 -5.07 1.15
C ALA A 31 -5.99 -4.82 1.34
N LEU A 32 -5.52 -4.79 2.59
CA LEU A 32 -4.09 -4.63 2.91
C LEU A 32 -3.23 -5.77 2.34
N ARG A 33 -3.69 -7.03 2.44
CA ARG A 33 -2.97 -8.16 1.84
C ARG A 33 -2.88 -8.03 0.32
N LYS A 34 -3.96 -7.63 -0.34
CA LYS A 34 -3.94 -7.42 -1.80
C LYS A 34 -2.98 -6.31 -2.21
N ILE A 35 -2.92 -5.22 -1.46
CA ILE A 35 -1.94 -4.15 -1.71
C ILE A 35 -0.52 -4.73 -1.59
N ALA A 36 -0.23 -5.49 -0.54
CA ALA A 36 1.07 -6.14 -0.40
C ALA A 36 1.38 -7.10 -1.56
N ASP A 37 0.45 -7.99 -1.90
CA ASP A 37 0.61 -8.94 -3.00
C ASP A 37 0.90 -8.23 -4.33
N GLN A 38 0.21 -7.10 -4.61
CA GLN A 38 0.43 -6.31 -5.83
C GLN A 38 1.77 -5.57 -5.80
N LEU A 39 2.18 -5.04 -4.64
CA LEU A 39 3.47 -4.37 -4.48
C LEU A 39 4.63 -5.33 -4.76
N GLU A 40 4.57 -6.55 -4.24
CA GLU A 40 5.58 -7.59 -4.51
C GLU A 40 5.65 -8.01 -5.99
N GLN A 41 4.52 -7.90 -6.70
CA GLN A 41 4.44 -8.20 -8.14
C GLN A 41 4.90 -7.04 -9.03
N GLY A 42 5.31 -5.90 -8.45
CA GLY A 42 5.64 -4.69 -9.20
C GLY A 42 4.41 -4.04 -9.84
N GLY A 43 3.24 -4.21 -9.23
CA GLY A 43 1.96 -3.73 -9.74
C GLY A 43 1.68 -2.24 -9.49
N PHE A 44 2.59 -1.52 -8.85
CA PHE A 44 2.46 -0.09 -8.54
C PHE A 44 3.63 0.71 -9.10
N GLU A 45 3.32 1.94 -9.50
CA GLU A 45 4.27 3.00 -9.83
C GLU A 45 4.25 4.06 -8.72
N ASP A 46 5.11 5.08 -8.81
CA ASP A 46 5.01 6.25 -7.96
C ASP A 46 3.65 6.94 -8.05
N GLY A 47 3.13 7.42 -6.92
CA GLY A 47 1.89 8.18 -6.82
C GLY A 47 0.74 7.44 -6.14
N HIS A 48 -0.47 7.96 -6.38
CA HIS A 48 -1.71 7.46 -5.76
C HIS A 48 -2.37 6.39 -6.62
N HIS A 49 -2.81 5.32 -5.97
CA HIS A 49 -3.53 4.20 -6.56
C HIS A 49 -4.83 3.93 -5.80
N ASP A 50 -5.91 3.72 -6.55
CA ASP A 50 -7.21 3.39 -5.96
C ASP A 50 -7.22 1.97 -5.38
N VAL A 51 -7.84 1.82 -4.21
CA VAL A 51 -8.03 0.51 -3.56
C VAL A 51 -9.50 0.14 -3.60
N GLY A 52 -9.79 -1.01 -4.20
CA GLY A 52 -11.13 -1.60 -4.27
C GLY A 52 -11.34 -2.76 -3.30
N ASP A 53 -12.58 -2.98 -2.88
CA ASP A 53 -12.98 -4.20 -2.19
C ASP A 53 -13.09 -5.41 -3.14
N ASN A 54 -13.52 -6.56 -2.62
CA ASN A 54 -13.70 -7.78 -3.42
C ASN A 54 -14.80 -7.69 -4.50
N THR A 55 -15.62 -6.64 -4.47
CA THR A 55 -16.70 -6.39 -5.44
C THR A 55 -16.36 -5.27 -6.42
N GLY A 56 -15.15 -4.70 -6.33
CA GLY A 56 -14.70 -3.59 -7.16
C GLY A 56 -15.21 -2.23 -6.70
N ARG A 57 -15.79 -2.13 -5.49
CA ARG A 57 -16.18 -0.83 -4.93
C ARG A 57 -14.94 -0.11 -4.40
N PRO A 58 -14.74 1.17 -4.70
CA PRO A 58 -13.63 1.93 -4.14
C PRO A 58 -13.82 2.06 -2.62
N ILE A 59 -12.77 1.75 -1.88
CA ILE A 59 -12.74 1.79 -0.42
C ILE A 59 -11.59 2.65 0.13
N GLY A 60 -10.83 3.32 -0.74
CA GLY A 60 -9.74 4.21 -0.35
C GLY A 60 -8.64 4.25 -1.41
N SER A 61 -7.45 4.63 -0.98
CA SER A 61 -6.26 4.75 -1.84
C SER A 61 -4.99 4.38 -1.09
N VAL A 62 -3.95 4.00 -1.85
CA VAL A 62 -2.58 3.86 -1.36
C VAL A 62 -1.67 4.81 -2.15
N TYR A 63 -0.70 5.42 -1.49
CA TYR A 63 0.35 6.22 -2.09
C TYR A 63 1.70 5.52 -1.94
N PHE A 64 2.47 5.49 -3.02
CA PHE A 64 3.86 5.03 -3.01
C PHE A 64 4.80 6.11 -3.55
N ASP A 65 5.95 6.27 -2.89
CA ASP A 65 7.06 7.10 -3.35
C ASP A 65 8.35 6.29 -3.24
N PHE A 66 8.84 5.83 -4.39
CA PHE A 66 10.09 5.11 -4.56
C PHE A 66 11.19 6.12 -4.83
N SER A 67 12.26 6.05 -4.05
CA SER A 67 13.39 6.95 -4.20
C SER A 67 14.71 6.24 -3.99
N GLU A 68 15.77 6.83 -4.54
CA GLU A 68 17.13 6.31 -4.44
C GLU A 68 18.00 7.34 -3.71
N GLY A 69 18.89 6.87 -2.84
CA GLY A 69 19.83 7.73 -2.12
C GLY A 69 21.12 7.00 -1.78
N TYR A 70 22.03 7.71 -1.11
CA TYR A 70 23.29 7.12 -0.63
C TYR A 70 23.23 6.99 0.88
N HIS A 71 23.28 5.76 1.38
CA HIS A 71 23.51 5.54 2.80
C HIS A 71 25.00 5.71 3.07
N VAL A 72 25.34 6.60 4.00
CA VAL A 72 26.72 6.80 4.47
C VAL A 72 26.80 6.16 5.84
N GLU A 73 27.42 4.98 5.94
CA GLU A 73 27.75 4.38 7.23
C GLU A 73 28.84 5.24 7.90
N GLU A 74 28.56 5.76 9.10
CA GLU A 74 29.51 6.50 9.97
C GLU A 74 30.51 5.58 10.68
#